data_AF-A0A5E5BMQ3-F1
#
_entry.id   AF-A0A5E5BMQ3-F1
#
_cell.length_a   1.000
_cell.length_b   1.000
_cell.length_c   1.000
_cell.angle_alpha   90.00
_cell.angle_beta   90.00
_cell.angle_gamma   90.00
#
_symmetry.space_group_name_H-M   'P 1'
#
loop_
_entity.id
_entity.type
_entity.pdbx_description
1 polymer ?
#
loop_
_entity_poly.entity_id
_entity_poly.type
_entity_poly.pdbx_seq_one_letter_code
_entity_poly.pdbx_strand_id
1 'polypeptide(L)'
;MDDGGAGTRLAQVEQDLARLLVTLADGRREGRESLSLARLAKRCALPMSTLLRYLSVLTDAGWISLEDGQRGLRLARLTDAGVSQCDSLR
;
A
#
# COMPACT_ATOMS: atom_id res chain seq x y z
N MET A 1 -32.07 9.38 3.17
CA MET A 1 -30.74 9.69 3.72
C MET A 1 -30.02 8.37 3.91
N ASP A 2 -29.13 8.01 2.99
CA ASP A 2 -28.29 6.80 3.02
C ASP A 2 -26.80 7.20 2.94
N ASP A 3 -26.43 8.26 3.67
CA ASP A 3 -25.05 8.78 3.73
C ASP A 3 -24.11 7.90 4.57
N GLY A 4 -24.66 7.03 5.42
CA GLY A 4 -23.87 6.21 6.35
C GLY A 4 -23.04 5.10 5.67
N GLY A 5 -23.54 4.54 4.56
CA GLY A 5 -22.84 3.47 3.83
C GLY A 5 -21.64 3.96 3.03
N ALA A 6 -21.75 5.14 2.42
CA ALA A 6 -20.67 5.76 1.67
C ALA A 6 -19.52 6.22 2.59
N GLY A 7 -19.84 6.84 3.72
CA GLY A 7 -18.85 7.26 4.72
C GLY A 7 -18.06 6.07 5.31
N THR A 8 -18.75 4.96 5.61
CA THR A 8 -18.09 3.74 6.11
C THR A 8 -17.17 3.12 5.06
N ARG A 9 -17.58 3.11 3.78
CA ARG A 9 -16.75 2.59 2.69
C ARG A 9 -15.51 3.45 2.46
N LEU A 10 -15.63 4.77 2.49
CA LEU A 10 -14.50 5.68 2.35
C LEU A 10 -13.49 5.48 3.49
N ALA A 11 -13.97 5.43 4.73
CA ALA A 11 -13.12 5.16 5.89
C ALA A 11 -12.38 3.82 5.78
N GLN A 12 -13.02 2.77 5.26
CA GLN A 12 -12.36 1.49 5.02
C GLN A 12 -11.25 1.60 3.96
N VAL A 13 -11.50 2.32 2.87
CA VAL A 13 -10.48 2.54 1.82
C VAL A 13 -9.28 3.32 2.39
N GLU A 14 -9.53 4.37 3.17
CA GLU A 14 -8.48 5.15 3.83
C GLU A 14 -7.65 4.28 4.78
N GLN A 15 -8.31 3.43 5.58
CA GLN A 15 -7.63 2.49 6.48
C GLN A 15 -6.80 1.47 5.71
N ASP A 16 -7.30 0.95 4.59
CA ASP A 16 -6.56 -0.01 3.77
C ASP A 16 -5.32 0.62 3.13
N LEU A 17 -5.45 1.85 2.61
CA LEU A 17 -4.34 2.61 2.03
C LEU A 17 -3.29 2.96 3.08
N ALA A 18 -3.71 3.44 4.26
CA ALA A 18 -2.81 3.70 5.38
C ALA A 18 -2.07 2.43 5.80
N ARG A 19 -2.77 1.29 5.89
CA ARG A 19 -2.17 -0.02 6.21
C ARG A 19 -1.13 -0.44 5.18
N LEU A 20 -1.36 -0.19 3.90
CA LEU A 20 -0.38 -0.47 2.83
C LEU A 20 0.90 0.35 3.01
N LEU A 21 0.77 1.65 3.24
CA LEU A 21 1.91 2.54 3.44
C LEU A 21 2.72 2.14 4.67
N VAL A 22 2.03 1.91 5.80
CA VAL A 22 2.67 1.46 7.05
C VAL A 22 3.36 0.11 6.87
N THR A 23 2.75 -0.84 6.17
CA THR A 23 3.33 -2.16 5.92
C THR A 23 4.64 -2.07 5.13
N LEU A 24 4.71 -1.18 4.14
CA LEU A 24 5.94 -0.94 3.39
C LEU A 24 7.00 -0.25 4.26
N ALA A 25 6.62 0.76 5.04
CA ALA A 25 7.54 1.45 5.95
C ALA A 25 8.14 0.50 7.00
N ASP A 26 7.33 -0.39 7.56
CA ASP A 26 7.80 -1.42 8.50
C ASP A 26 8.73 -2.42 7.80
N GLY A 27 8.44 -2.81 6.56
CA GLY A 27 9.35 -3.62 5.75
C GLY A 27 10.74 -3.00 5.62
N ARG A 28 10.84 -1.69 5.36
CA ARG A 28 12.13 -0.97 5.29
C ARG A 28 12.88 -1.01 6.62
N ARG A 29 12.16 -0.79 7.73
CA ARG A 29 12.73 -0.90 9.10
C ARG A 29 13.22 -2.32 9.43
N GLU A 30 12.58 -3.34 8.85
CA GLU A 30 13.00 -4.74 8.91
C GLU A 30 14.16 -5.07 7.93
N GLY A 31 14.73 -4.09 7.22
CA GLY A 31 15.82 -4.28 6.26
C GLY A 31 15.36 -4.75 4.87
N ARG A 32 14.07 -4.63 4.55
CA ARG A 32 13.49 -4.99 3.26
C ARG A 32 12.99 -3.74 2.54
N GLU A 33 13.81 -3.20 1.64
CA GLU A 33 13.46 -2.01 0.87
C GLU A 33 12.21 -2.19 -0.01
N SER A 34 11.94 -3.41 -0.45
CA SER A 34 10.74 -3.75 -1.23
C SER A 34 10.07 -5.04 -0.75
N LEU A 35 8.75 -5.10 -0.92
CA LEU A 35 7.92 -6.25 -0.55
C LEU A 35 7.20 -6.80 -1.78
N SER A 36 7.10 -8.13 -1.88
CA SER A 36 6.34 -8.77 -2.94
C SER A 36 4.83 -8.51 -2.78
N LEU A 37 4.12 -8.47 -3.91
CA LEU A 37 2.66 -8.24 -3.90
C LEU A 37 1.91 -9.28 -3.06
N ALA A 38 2.32 -10.55 -3.12
CA ALA A 38 1.73 -11.61 -2.30
C ALA A 38 1.93 -11.36 -0.79
N ARG A 39 3.09 -10.82 -0.39
CA ARG A 39 3.36 -10.48 1.01
C ARG A 39 2.53 -9.27 1.45
N LEU A 40 2.36 -8.28 0.59
CA LEU A 40 1.49 -7.13 0.87
C LEU A 40 0.03 -7.53 1.01
N ALA A 41 -0.51 -8.31 0.08
CA ALA A 41 -1.88 -8.84 0.15
C ALA A 41 -2.11 -9.58 1.47
N LYS A 42 -1.17 -10.44 1.86
CA LYS A 42 -1.22 -11.19 3.12
C LYS A 42 -1.17 -10.28 4.35
N ARG A 43 -0.18 -9.36 4.44
CA ARG A 43 -0.01 -8.48 5.61
C ARG A 43 -1.15 -7.48 5.77
N CYS A 44 -1.74 -7.03 4.65
CA CYS A 44 -2.84 -6.08 4.67
C CYS A 44 -4.23 -6.74 4.71
N ALA A 45 -4.29 -8.07 4.67
CA ALA A 45 -5.54 -8.83 4.53
C ALA A 45 -6.41 -8.40 3.33
N LEU A 46 -5.76 -8.07 2.20
CA LEU A 46 -6.43 -7.60 0.99
C LEU A 46 -6.50 -8.68 -0.09
N PRO A 47 -7.63 -8.81 -0.80
CA PRO A 47 -7.67 -9.53 -2.06
C PRO A 47 -6.67 -8.95 -3.05
N MET A 48 -6.02 -9.79 -3.88
CA MET A 48 -5.00 -9.35 -4.83
C MET A 48 -5.52 -8.28 -5.80
N SER A 49 -6.76 -8.41 -6.28
CA SER A 49 -7.38 -7.43 -7.17
C SER A 49 -7.56 -6.06 -6.51
N THR A 50 -7.96 -6.02 -5.25
CA THR A 50 -8.07 -4.79 -4.44
C THR A 50 -6.69 -4.18 -4.22
N LEU A 51 -5.70 -5.00 -3.86
CA LEU A 51 -4.31 -4.55 -3.73
C LEU A 51 -3.82 -3.88 -5.01
N LEU A 52 -4.00 -4.52 -6.18
CA LEU A 52 -3.54 -3.97 -7.45
C LEU A 52 -4.20 -2.63 -7.79
N ARG A 53 -5.49 -2.47 -7.48
CA ARG A 53 -6.19 -1.18 -7.65
C ARG A 53 -5.58 -0.10 -6.77
N TYR A 54 -5.35 -0.38 -5.49
CA TYR A 54 -4.74 0.58 -4.56
C TYR A 54 -3.30 0.91 -4.94
N LEU A 55 -2.51 -0.09 -5.36
CA LEU A 55 -1.15 0.13 -5.83
C LEU A 55 -1.11 1.01 -7.08
N SER A 56 -2.07 0.87 -8.00
CA SER A 56 -2.19 1.79 -9.15
C SER A 56 -2.36 3.23 -8.67
N VAL A 57 -3.32 3.49 -7.78
CA VAL A 57 -3.59 4.83 -7.23
C VAL A 57 -2.36 5.41 -6.52
N LEU A 58 -1.68 4.60 -5.69
CA LEU A 58 -0.50 5.02 -4.96
C LEU A 58 0.74 5.21 -5.86
N THR A 59 0.81 4.49 -6.98
CA THR A 59 1.86 4.69 -7.99
C THR A 59 1.59 5.96 -8.79
N ASP A 60 0.33 6.21 -9.19
CA ASP A 60 -0.09 7.42 -9.89
C ASP A 60 0.13 8.68 -9.01
N ALA A 61 -0.04 8.55 -7.69
CA ALA A 61 0.30 9.59 -6.71
C ALA A 61 1.81 9.75 -6.45
N GLY A 62 2.64 8.86 -6.99
CA GLY A 62 4.10 8.87 -6.80
C GLY A 62 4.57 8.47 -5.41
N TRP A 63 3.73 7.83 -4.58
CA TRP A 63 4.08 7.41 -3.21
C TRP A 63 4.71 6.01 -3.18
N ILE A 64 4.43 5.20 -4.18
CA ILE A 64 4.98 3.85 -4.34
C ILE A 64 5.60 3.71 -5.73
N SER A 65 6.67 2.92 -5.82
CA SER A 65 7.19 2.41 -7.07
C SER A 65 7.03 0.90 -7.13
N LEU A 66 6.63 0.39 -8.30
CA LEU A 66 6.65 -1.03 -8.62
C LEU A 66 7.95 -1.37 -9.36
N GLU A 67 8.57 -2.47 -8.98
CA GLU A 67 9.81 -2.96 -9.61
C GLU A 67 9.69 -4.46 -9.87
N ASP A 68 10.36 -4.92 -10.93
CA ASP A 68 10.45 -6.35 -11.21
C ASP A 68 11.58 -6.94 -10.35
N GLY A 69 11.20 -7.92 -9.53
CA GLY A 69 12.10 -8.70 -8.69
C GLY A 69 12.62 -9.95 -9.39
N GLN A 70 13.41 -10.73 -8.66
CA GLN A 70 13.91 -11.99 -9.18
C GLN A 70 12.77 -12.98 -9.48
N ARG A 71 12.98 -13.82 -10.51
CA ARG A 71 12.05 -14.87 -10.95
C ARG A 71 10.66 -14.35 -11.37
N GLY A 72 10.58 -13.11 -11.85
CA GLY A 72 9.33 -12.51 -12.36
C GLY A 72 8.37 -12.07 -11.25
N LEU A 73 8.83 -11.98 -10.00
CA LEU A 73 8.02 -11.47 -8.90
C LEU A 73 7.89 -9.96 -9.01
N ARG A 74 6.69 -9.41 -8.85
CA ARG A 74 6.51 -7.96 -8.69
C ARG A 74 6.71 -7.55 -7.24
N LEU A 75 7.51 -6.51 -7.05
CA LEU A 75 7.80 -5.91 -5.75
C LEU A 75 7.28 -4.47 -5.74
N ALA A 76 6.94 -3.98 -4.55
CA ALA A 76 6.57 -2.59 -4.32
C ALA A 76 7.44 -2.02 -3.20
N ARG A 77 7.79 -0.74 -3.34
CA ARG A 77 8.57 0.04 -2.35
C ARG A 77 7.99 1.44 -2.21
N LEU A 78 8.20 2.07 -1.06
CA LEU A 78 7.92 3.50 -0.91
C LEU A 78 8.93 4.32 -1.71
N THR A 79 8.46 5.41 -2.31
CA THR A 79 9.32 6.52 -2.74
C THR A 79 9.63 7.42 -1.54
N ASP A 80 10.52 8.39 -1.70
CA ASP A 80 10.80 9.36 -0.64
C ASP A 80 9.55 10.19 -0.29
N ALA A 81 8.73 10.52 -1.30
CA ALA A 81 7.43 11.16 -1.09
C ALA A 81 6.49 10.26 -0.27
N GLY A 82 6.42 8.97 -0.60
CA GLY A 82 5.61 8.01 0.15
C GLY A 82 6.07 7.81 1.60
N VAL A 83 7.38 7.89 1.87
CA VAL A 83 7.92 7.87 3.23
C VAL A 83 7.43 9.10 4.01
N SER A 84 7.60 10.30 3.45
CA SER A 84 7.15 11.54 4.10
C SER A 84 5.64 11.55 4.39
N GLN A 85 4.84 10.98 3.49
CA GLN A 85 3.40 10.83 3.70
C GLN A 85 3.09 9.80 4.78
N CYS A 86 3.78 8.65 4.78
CA CYS A 86 3.60 7.63 5.82
C CYS A 86 3.96 8.14 7.23
N ASP A 87 4.98 8.99 7.33
CA ASP A 87 5.37 9.60 8.61
C ASP A 87 4.32 10.61 9.11
N SER A 88 3.54 11.22 8.21
CA SER A 88 2.44 12.13 8.57
C SER A 88 1.17 11.39 9.06
N LEU A 89 1.08 10.08 8.80
CA LEU A 89 -0.03 9.22 9.22
C LEU A 89 0.18 8.60 10.63
N ARG A 90 1.33 8.85 11.26
CA ARG A 90 1.73 8.31 12.57
C ARG A 90 1.56 9.35 13.67
#